data_AF-A0A2V6DVK6-F1
#
_entry.id   AF-A0A2V6DVK6-F1
#
_cell.length_a   1.000
_cell.length_b   1.000
_cell.length_c   1.000
_cell.angle_alpha   90.00
_cell.angle_beta   90.00
_cell.angle_gamma   90.00
#
_symmetry.space_group_name_H-M   'P 1'
#
loop_
_entity.id
_entity.type
_entity.pdbx_description
1 polymer ?
#
loop_
_entity_poly.entity_id
_entity_poly.type
_entity_poly.pdbx_seq_one_letter_code
_entity_poly.pdbx_strand_id
1 'polypeptide(L)'
;MLRAAPPLPGAVFTTDSTCSGVDLNIYDDKHDVYLDGGPSHPGAASLPDGEYYVQVTDPSGACVLGTSIGMGDEKPFKVSNNGATIACIQLCAVLTHVSLDPACAKDGAADLNCGYNTTPNPGGEYKVWVSNENTFTNNSTKTDNFKVRVPGGGNPGETATLCVNKFYDANANGLDDDGQPINGWKYQVFADDNLIIDAETYHCSVVDPGTYHVIEGTPVENTWVHTTPGHVDLTLANGETKTADFGNLCLGAGGGLTLGFWSNKNGQALETANDFTNLTNLCLRTATGADQNFTGTLAQNKTALNSFLLNANATNMANMLSAQLAAMYLNVAHNKVSGTALVHTGGCGNTGFDGSFITITDLIGAASTELCLHPLTKSGSPFRAYQECLKNALDNANNNINFVQPTPCTFTFPTN
;
A
#
# COMPACT_ATOMS: atom_id res chain seq x y z
N MET A 1 49.14 0.72 34.01
CA MET A 1 47.68 0.62 33.83
C MET A 1 47.42 -0.49 32.84
N LEU A 2 46.86 -1.63 33.27
CA LEU A 2 46.32 -2.61 32.32
C LEU A 2 45.10 -1.94 31.68
N ARG A 3 45.16 -1.63 30.38
CA ARG A 3 43.96 -1.26 29.62
C ARG A 3 43.11 -2.52 29.48
N ALA A 4 41.83 -2.44 29.82
CA ALA A 4 40.88 -3.50 29.52
C ALA A 4 40.88 -3.76 28.01
N ALA A 5 40.79 -5.04 27.61
CA ALA A 5 40.68 -5.40 26.21
C ALA A 5 39.44 -4.73 25.59
N PRO A 6 39.51 -4.28 24.32
CA PRO A 6 38.34 -3.72 23.65
C PRO A 6 37.22 -4.77 23.56
N PRO A 7 35.93 -4.37 23.58
CA PRO A 7 34.83 -5.29 23.37
C PRO A 7 34.99 -6.07 22.05
N LEU A 8 34.55 -7.32 22.03
CA LEU A 8 34.47 -8.13 20.82
C LEU A 8 33.75 -7.31 19.73
N PRO A 9 34.35 -7.10 18.54
CA PRO A 9 33.70 -6.36 17.46
C PRO A 9 32.78 -7.29 16.65
N GLY A 10 31.99 -6.71 15.73
CA GLY A 10 31.09 -7.47 14.85
C GLY A 10 29.67 -7.67 15.40
N ALA A 11 28.88 -8.48 14.70
CA ALA A 11 27.51 -8.87 15.00
C ALA A 11 27.30 -10.37 14.70
N VAL A 12 26.18 -10.90 15.20
CA VAL A 12 25.69 -12.26 14.92
C VAL A 12 24.21 -12.15 14.60
N PHE A 13 23.70 -13.07 13.78
CA PHE A 13 22.30 -13.07 13.39
C PHE A 13 21.77 -14.50 13.39
N THR A 14 20.56 -14.66 13.90
CA THR A 14 19.80 -15.86 13.66
C THR A 14 19.30 -15.86 12.21
N THR A 15 19.30 -17.04 11.60
CA THR A 15 18.87 -17.26 10.21
C THR A 15 18.18 -18.62 10.08
N ASP A 16 17.69 -18.93 8.89
CA ASP A 16 17.12 -20.23 8.55
C ASP A 16 18.19 -21.19 7.99
N SER A 17 17.78 -22.41 7.62
CA SER A 17 18.70 -23.42 7.07
C SER A 17 19.42 -23.03 5.78
N THR A 18 19.02 -21.94 5.11
CA THR A 18 19.67 -21.43 3.89
C THR A 18 20.82 -20.47 4.21
N CYS A 19 20.85 -19.90 5.42
CA CYS A 19 21.89 -19.00 5.90
C CYS A 19 22.13 -17.81 4.98
N SER A 20 21.06 -17.33 4.34
CA SER A 20 21.07 -16.27 3.33
C SER A 20 20.25 -15.04 3.75
N GLY A 21 19.37 -15.19 4.74
CA GLY A 21 18.60 -14.10 5.33
C GLY A 21 19.31 -13.50 6.54
N VAL A 22 19.39 -12.18 6.58
CA VAL A 22 19.63 -11.43 7.81
C VAL A 22 18.27 -11.11 8.45
N ASP A 23 18.20 -11.12 9.78
CA ASP A 23 17.07 -10.59 10.54
C ASP A 23 15.74 -11.38 10.41
N LEU A 24 15.82 -12.71 10.23
CA LEU A 24 14.62 -13.55 10.15
C LEU A 24 13.87 -13.65 11.48
N ASN A 25 14.56 -13.53 12.63
CA ASN A 25 14.15 -13.35 14.04
C ASN A 25 12.86 -14.02 14.59
N ILE A 26 12.09 -14.76 13.79
CA ILE A 26 10.82 -15.41 14.13
C ILE A 26 10.78 -16.74 13.35
N TYR A 27 10.73 -17.85 14.07
CA TYR A 27 10.84 -19.20 13.53
C TYR A 27 9.63 -20.04 13.93
N ASP A 28 9.18 -20.96 13.07
CA ASP A 28 8.03 -21.83 13.36
C ASP A 28 8.39 -22.96 14.34
N ASP A 29 9.62 -23.49 14.26
CA ASP A 29 10.13 -24.51 15.18
C ASP A 29 11.56 -24.18 15.67
N LYS A 30 11.94 -24.70 16.84
CA LYS A 30 13.30 -24.54 17.39
C LYS A 30 14.37 -25.16 16.49
N HIS A 31 14.01 -26.17 15.69
CA HIS A 31 14.89 -26.78 14.70
C HIS A 31 15.15 -25.89 13.49
N ASP A 32 14.34 -24.85 13.26
CA ASP A 32 14.52 -23.93 12.14
C ASP A 32 15.48 -22.79 12.47
N VAL A 33 15.94 -22.70 13.73
CA VAL A 33 16.84 -21.64 14.18
C VAL A 33 18.30 -22.02 13.90
N TYR A 34 18.88 -21.34 12.93
CA TYR A 34 20.30 -21.38 12.62
C TYR A 34 20.97 -20.08 13.07
N LEU A 35 22.28 -20.12 13.22
CA LEU A 35 23.09 -18.98 13.62
C LEU A 35 24.19 -18.74 12.58
N ASP A 36 24.29 -17.50 12.11
CA ASP A 36 25.35 -17.00 11.25
C ASP A 36 25.96 -15.69 11.81
N GLY A 37 26.87 -15.09 11.04
CA GLY A 37 27.50 -13.81 11.35
C GLY A 37 27.11 -12.68 10.39
N GLY A 38 26.02 -12.83 9.63
CA GLY A 38 25.48 -11.83 8.72
C GLY A 38 26.06 -11.86 7.29
N PRO A 39 25.83 -10.81 6.47
CA PRO A 39 26.13 -10.81 5.04
C PRO A 39 27.62 -11.04 4.78
N SER A 40 27.96 -12.05 4.00
CA SER A 40 29.34 -12.45 3.72
C SER A 40 29.91 -11.65 2.53
N HIS A 41 30.30 -10.39 2.77
CA HIS A 41 31.03 -9.56 1.80
C HIS A 41 32.25 -8.86 2.42
N PRO A 42 33.26 -8.46 1.61
CA PRO A 42 34.37 -7.65 2.11
C PRO A 42 33.88 -6.39 2.83
N GLY A 43 34.27 -6.19 4.09
CA GLY A 43 33.87 -5.05 4.92
C GLY A 43 32.61 -5.23 5.77
N ALA A 44 31.97 -6.41 5.76
CA ALA A 44 30.85 -6.73 6.63
C ALA A 44 31.24 -6.76 8.12
N ALA A 45 30.26 -6.50 9.00
CA ALA A 45 30.43 -6.49 10.45
C ALA A 45 30.52 -7.90 11.06
N SER A 46 31.33 -8.78 10.48
CA SER A 46 31.55 -10.13 11.01
C SER A 46 32.38 -10.10 12.29
N LEU A 47 32.19 -11.11 13.13
CA LEU A 47 33.14 -11.46 14.18
C LEU A 47 34.55 -11.69 13.60
N PRO A 48 35.62 -11.45 14.39
CA PRO A 48 36.98 -11.84 14.01
C PRO A 48 37.12 -13.34 13.71
N ASP A 49 38.18 -13.73 13.00
CA ASP A 49 38.48 -15.15 12.80
C ASP A 49 38.76 -15.83 14.14
N GLY A 50 38.13 -16.98 14.36
CA GLY A 50 38.18 -17.69 15.64
C GLY A 50 37.08 -18.72 15.82
N GLU A 51 37.12 -19.37 16.99
CA GLU A 51 36.13 -20.35 17.41
C GLU A 51 35.47 -19.85 18.70
N TYR A 52 34.14 -19.91 18.75
CA TYR A 52 33.32 -19.23 19.76
C TYR A 52 32.36 -20.16 20.48
N TYR A 53 32.18 -19.92 21.77
CA TYR A 53 31.14 -20.52 22.60
C TYR A 53 29.77 -19.95 22.23
N VAL A 54 28.72 -20.76 22.36
CA VAL A 54 27.34 -20.36 22.08
C VAL A 54 26.45 -20.69 23.27
N GLN A 55 25.53 -19.80 23.61
CA GLN A 55 24.42 -20.12 24.53
C GLN A 55 23.13 -19.44 24.11
N VAL A 56 22.01 -19.99 24.54
CA VAL A 56 20.68 -19.41 24.42
C VAL A 56 20.14 -19.15 25.81
N THR A 57 19.58 -17.96 26.02
CA THR A 57 18.94 -17.54 27.27
C THR A 57 17.53 -17.05 27.04
N ASP A 58 16.81 -16.78 28.12
CA ASP A 58 15.65 -15.89 28.08
C ASP A 58 16.07 -14.45 27.66
N PRO A 59 15.13 -13.56 27.31
CA PRO A 59 15.45 -12.21 26.83
C PRO A 59 16.20 -11.35 27.83
N SER A 60 16.08 -11.62 29.14
CA SER A 60 16.84 -10.89 30.16
C SER A 60 18.32 -11.26 30.19
N GLY A 61 18.67 -12.47 29.75
CA GLY A 61 20.02 -13.04 29.90
C GLY A 61 20.27 -13.72 31.24
N ALA A 62 19.29 -13.75 32.14
CA ALA A 62 19.45 -14.32 33.48
C ALA A 62 19.29 -15.84 33.48
N CYS A 63 18.43 -16.38 32.62
CA CYS A 63 18.11 -17.80 32.57
C CYS A 63 18.80 -18.46 31.36
N VAL A 64 19.78 -19.33 31.60
CA VAL A 64 20.44 -20.08 30.52
C VAL A 64 19.58 -21.29 30.15
N LEU A 65 19.18 -21.36 28.88
CA LEU A 65 18.27 -22.38 28.33
C LEU A 65 19.02 -23.48 27.57
N GLY A 66 20.20 -23.17 27.03
CA GLY A 66 21.10 -24.14 26.41
C GLY A 66 22.48 -23.53 26.20
N THR A 67 23.53 -24.36 26.21
CA THR A 67 24.93 -23.91 26.06
C THR A 67 25.76 -24.94 25.30
N SER A 68 26.82 -24.50 24.62
CA SER A 68 27.82 -25.38 24.02
C SER A 68 28.85 -25.88 25.05
N ILE A 69 28.93 -25.29 26.25
CA ILE A 69 29.89 -25.70 27.28
C ILE A 69 29.58 -27.14 27.73
N GLY A 70 30.61 -27.99 27.78
CA GLY A 70 30.47 -29.41 28.10
C GLY A 70 30.03 -30.29 26.92
N MET A 71 29.81 -29.72 25.73
CA MET A 71 29.61 -30.49 24.49
C MET A 71 30.94 -31.04 23.95
N GLY A 72 30.87 -32.02 23.05
CA GLY A 72 32.05 -32.57 22.37
C GLY A 72 32.80 -31.53 21.51
N ASP A 73 32.08 -30.55 20.96
CA ASP A 73 32.63 -29.32 20.40
C ASP A 73 32.07 -28.13 21.19
N GLU A 74 32.85 -27.62 22.14
CA GLU A 74 32.41 -26.48 22.97
C GLU A 74 32.40 -25.16 22.20
N LYS A 75 33.05 -25.09 21.03
CA LYS A 75 33.17 -23.88 20.21
C LYS A 75 32.64 -24.10 18.79
N PRO A 76 31.34 -24.40 18.65
CA PRO A 76 30.75 -24.82 17.38
C PRO A 76 30.68 -23.69 16.34
N PHE A 77 30.67 -22.42 16.78
CA PHE A 77 30.60 -21.27 15.88
C PHE A 77 32.01 -20.87 15.43
N LYS A 78 32.31 -21.06 14.15
CA LYS A 78 33.66 -20.90 13.59
C LYS A 78 33.67 -19.87 12.49
N VAL A 79 34.57 -18.90 12.61
CA VAL A 79 34.75 -17.79 11.68
C VAL A 79 36.14 -17.86 11.09
N SER A 80 36.23 -17.75 9.77
CA SER A 80 37.48 -17.79 9.02
C SER A 80 37.44 -16.89 7.79
N ASN A 81 38.60 -16.72 7.15
CA ASN A 81 38.77 -15.90 5.95
C ASN A 81 38.41 -14.42 6.19
N ASN A 82 38.84 -13.86 7.32
CA ASN A 82 38.51 -12.50 7.77
C ASN A 82 37.00 -12.24 7.82
N GLY A 83 36.24 -13.18 8.39
CA GLY A 83 34.78 -13.07 8.50
C GLY A 83 34.00 -13.41 7.22
N ALA A 84 34.67 -13.84 6.14
CA ALA A 84 34.01 -14.21 4.89
C ALA A 84 33.45 -15.65 4.91
N THR A 85 33.88 -16.49 5.86
CA THR A 85 33.43 -17.87 5.97
C THR A 85 33.02 -18.15 7.40
N ILE A 86 31.71 -18.23 7.60
CA ILE A 86 31.07 -18.57 8.88
C ILE A 86 30.35 -19.89 8.68
N ALA A 87 30.64 -20.88 9.52
CA ALA A 87 29.90 -22.14 9.50
C ALA A 87 28.50 -21.87 10.07
N CYS A 88 27.48 -22.06 9.25
CA CYS A 88 26.10 -21.94 9.69
C CYS A 88 25.75 -23.14 10.58
N ILE A 89 25.30 -22.86 11.81
CA ILE A 89 25.04 -23.90 12.81
C ILE A 89 23.59 -23.90 13.25
N GLN A 90 23.00 -25.09 13.34
CA GLN A 90 21.65 -25.28 13.89
C GLN A 90 21.72 -25.28 15.42
N LEU A 91 20.99 -24.39 16.09
CA LEU A 91 21.10 -24.23 17.55
C LEU A 91 20.69 -25.49 18.32
N CYS A 92 19.64 -26.19 17.89
CA CYS A 92 19.24 -27.45 18.54
C CYS A 92 20.32 -28.54 18.49
N ALA A 93 21.20 -28.53 17.50
CA ALA A 93 22.21 -29.57 17.30
C ALA A 93 23.51 -29.31 18.07
N VAL A 94 23.83 -28.05 18.36
CA VAL A 94 25.14 -27.63 18.89
C VAL A 94 25.12 -27.26 20.37
N LEU A 95 23.95 -27.28 21.00
CA LEU A 95 23.75 -26.91 22.41
C LEU A 95 23.31 -28.12 23.26
N THR A 96 23.49 -28.00 24.56
CA THR A 96 22.91 -28.88 25.58
C THR A 96 22.28 -28.07 26.71
N HIS A 97 21.25 -28.65 27.33
CA HIS A 97 20.56 -28.10 28.49
C HIS A 97 20.68 -28.99 29.74
N VAL A 98 21.35 -30.15 29.63
CA VAL A 98 21.30 -31.25 30.62
C VAL A 98 21.88 -30.87 31.99
N SER A 99 22.79 -29.91 32.04
CA SER A 99 23.44 -29.44 33.27
C SER A 99 22.96 -28.06 33.75
N LEU A 100 21.87 -27.54 33.17
CA LEU A 100 21.35 -26.21 33.46
C LEU A 100 20.23 -26.25 34.51
N ASP A 101 19.99 -25.11 35.16
CA ASP A 101 18.93 -24.98 36.16
C ASP A 101 17.56 -25.24 35.52
N PRO A 102 16.83 -26.29 35.92
CA PRO A 102 15.51 -26.58 35.35
C PRO A 102 14.52 -25.43 35.54
N ALA A 103 14.66 -24.62 36.60
CA ALA A 103 13.79 -23.47 36.84
C ALA A 103 13.89 -22.39 35.76
N CYS A 104 14.97 -22.39 34.96
CA CYS A 104 15.12 -21.50 33.82
C CYS A 104 14.22 -21.91 32.65
N ALA A 105 13.79 -23.17 32.55
CA ALA A 105 12.91 -23.64 31.49
C ALA A 105 11.44 -23.32 31.78
N LYS A 106 10.64 -23.17 30.72
CA LYS A 106 9.18 -23.10 30.83
C LYS A 106 8.65 -24.27 31.67
N ASP A 107 7.85 -23.96 32.68
CA ASP A 107 7.26 -24.92 33.62
C ASP A 107 8.26 -25.85 34.33
N GLY A 108 9.56 -25.52 34.33
CA GLY A 108 10.60 -26.38 34.88
C GLY A 108 10.93 -27.62 34.04
N ALA A 109 10.48 -27.67 32.78
CA ALA A 109 10.55 -28.87 31.94
C ALA A 109 11.68 -28.81 30.91
N ALA A 110 12.53 -29.84 30.90
CA ALA A 110 13.57 -30.01 29.88
C ALA A 110 12.96 -30.39 28.52
N ASP A 111 13.46 -29.80 27.43
CA ASP A 111 13.06 -30.21 26.07
C ASP A 111 14.02 -31.27 25.52
N LEU A 112 13.57 -32.52 25.52
CA LEU A 112 14.38 -33.65 25.08
C LEU A 112 14.62 -33.70 23.56
N ASN A 113 13.91 -32.90 22.76
CA ASN A 113 14.02 -32.88 21.31
C ASN A 113 14.96 -31.79 20.80
N CYS A 114 15.49 -30.93 21.65
CA CYS A 114 16.37 -29.82 21.23
C CYS A 114 17.48 -29.54 22.24
N GLY A 115 18.62 -29.05 21.77
CA GLY A 115 19.77 -28.66 22.59
C GLY A 115 19.52 -27.53 23.59
N TYR A 116 18.39 -26.82 23.49
CA TYR A 116 18.00 -25.77 24.43
C TYR A 116 16.50 -25.85 24.82
N ASN A 117 16.24 -25.52 26.08
CA ASN A 117 14.91 -25.56 26.68
C ASN A 117 13.99 -24.47 26.12
N THR A 118 12.69 -24.70 26.25
CA THR A 118 11.68 -23.69 25.93
C THR A 118 11.75 -22.52 26.90
N THR A 119 11.75 -21.29 26.38
CA THR A 119 11.83 -20.07 27.18
C THR A 119 10.61 -19.91 28.09
N PRO A 120 10.79 -19.44 29.34
CA PRO A 120 9.68 -19.11 30.23
C PRO A 120 9.01 -17.78 29.83
N ASN A 121 9.61 -17.03 28.90
CA ASN A 121 9.00 -15.83 28.34
C ASN A 121 7.70 -16.21 27.57
N PRO A 122 6.54 -15.62 27.90
CA PRO A 122 5.27 -15.96 27.26
C PRO A 122 5.21 -15.71 25.74
N GLY A 123 6.00 -14.76 25.24
CA GLY A 123 6.07 -14.41 23.81
C GLY A 123 6.99 -15.30 22.98
N GLY A 124 7.50 -16.40 23.54
CA GLY A 124 8.41 -17.31 22.83
C GLY A 124 9.76 -16.67 22.49
N GLU A 125 10.15 -15.62 23.20
CA GLU A 125 11.39 -14.88 22.95
C GLU A 125 12.61 -15.52 23.63
N TYR A 126 13.71 -15.53 22.89
CA TYR A 126 15.02 -16.03 23.27
C TYR A 126 16.09 -15.00 22.92
N LYS A 127 17.26 -15.16 23.53
CA LYS A 127 18.48 -14.44 23.15
C LYS A 127 19.61 -15.42 22.93
N VAL A 128 20.21 -15.38 21.75
CA VAL A 128 21.44 -16.13 21.46
C VAL A 128 22.65 -15.28 21.79
N TRP A 129 23.71 -15.92 22.29
CA TRP A 129 24.97 -15.30 22.65
C TRP A 129 26.12 -16.06 22.01
N VAL A 130 27.08 -15.33 21.42
CA VAL A 130 28.31 -15.87 20.84
C VAL A 130 29.51 -15.19 21.50
N SER A 131 30.36 -15.97 22.16
CA SER A 131 31.45 -15.44 22.99
C SER A 131 32.80 -16.10 22.74
N ASN A 132 33.88 -15.32 22.84
CA ASN A 132 35.24 -15.87 22.85
C ASN A 132 35.68 -16.36 24.24
N GLU A 133 34.87 -16.13 25.28
CA GLU A 133 35.08 -16.60 26.65
C GLU A 133 33.89 -17.44 27.13
N ASN A 134 34.13 -18.51 27.89
CA ASN A 134 33.08 -19.36 28.42
C ASN A 134 32.26 -18.72 29.56
N THR A 135 32.60 -17.48 29.96
CA THR A 135 31.92 -16.71 30.98
C THR A 135 30.87 -15.76 30.41
N PHE A 136 30.79 -15.62 29.08
CA PHE A 136 29.83 -14.76 28.36
C PHE A 136 29.74 -13.34 28.91
N THR A 137 30.89 -12.75 29.26
CA THR A 137 30.93 -11.35 29.74
C THR A 137 30.54 -10.38 28.63
N ASN A 138 30.01 -9.20 28.99
CA ASN A 138 29.58 -8.21 28.00
C ASN A 138 30.67 -7.79 27.01
N ASN A 139 31.95 -7.80 27.43
CA ASN A 139 33.07 -7.44 26.55
C ASN A 139 33.50 -8.57 25.62
N SER A 140 33.14 -9.82 25.90
CA SER A 140 33.54 -10.99 25.13
C SER A 140 32.45 -11.49 24.19
N THR A 141 31.29 -10.84 24.13
CA THR A 141 30.07 -11.47 23.60
C THR A 141 29.30 -10.60 22.62
N LYS A 142 28.68 -11.24 21.63
CA LYS A 142 27.64 -10.69 20.76
C LYS A 142 26.34 -11.44 20.95
N THR A 143 25.25 -10.74 20.71
CA THR A 143 23.91 -11.27 20.92
C THR A 143 23.00 -10.93 19.77
N ASP A 144 22.02 -11.81 19.57
CA ASP A 144 20.84 -11.56 18.77
C ASP A 144 19.60 -12.09 19.49
N ASN A 145 18.42 -11.53 19.21
CA ASN A 145 17.16 -11.96 19.80
C ASN A 145 16.31 -12.65 18.74
N PHE A 146 15.66 -13.76 19.10
CA PHE A 146 14.76 -14.46 18.20
C PHE A 146 13.52 -14.96 18.94
N LYS A 147 12.45 -15.18 18.19
CA LYS A 147 11.23 -15.84 18.64
C LYS A 147 11.15 -17.21 17.99
N VAL A 148 10.81 -18.22 18.78
CA VAL A 148 10.25 -19.44 18.22
C VAL A 148 8.78 -19.40 18.53
N ARG A 149 7.96 -19.43 17.48
CA ARG A 149 6.53 -19.66 17.59
C ARG A 149 6.39 -20.97 18.34
N VAL A 150 6.10 -20.85 19.64
CA VAL A 150 5.55 -21.99 20.36
C VAL A 150 4.27 -22.32 19.61
N PRO A 151 3.88 -23.60 19.44
CA PRO A 151 2.48 -23.89 19.21
C PRO A 151 1.68 -23.09 20.26
N GLY A 152 1.04 -22.00 19.83
CA GLY A 152 0.40 -20.99 20.68
C GLY A 152 1.24 -19.84 21.23
N GLY A 153 1.80 -18.99 20.36
CA GLY A 153 2.29 -17.64 20.68
C GLY A 153 1.20 -16.60 20.99
N GLY A 154 -0.08 -16.96 20.84
CA GLY A 154 -1.12 -16.75 21.86
C GLY A 154 -1.71 -18.14 22.12
N ASN A 155 -1.91 -18.56 23.38
CA ASN A 155 -2.39 -19.90 23.84
C ASN A 155 -2.14 -21.13 22.91
N PRO A 156 -1.59 -22.27 23.40
CA PRO A 156 -1.35 -23.47 22.59
C PRO A 156 -2.46 -23.84 21.58
N GLY A 157 -2.20 -23.62 20.28
CA GLY A 157 -3.09 -24.00 19.17
C GLY A 157 -3.96 -22.88 18.56
N GLU A 158 -3.74 -21.61 18.89
CA GLU A 158 -4.53 -20.51 18.34
C GLU A 158 -3.87 -19.85 17.12
N THR A 159 -4.43 -20.05 15.92
CA THR A 159 -3.98 -19.40 14.68
C THR A 159 -5.13 -18.65 14.04
N ALA A 160 -4.86 -17.50 13.43
CA ALA A 160 -5.78 -16.80 12.56
C ALA A 160 -5.24 -16.79 11.12
N THR A 161 -6.07 -16.38 10.16
CA THR A 161 -5.68 -16.19 8.77
C THR A 161 -6.03 -14.79 8.32
N LEU A 162 -5.01 -14.02 7.95
CA LEU A 162 -5.15 -12.72 7.34
C LEU A 162 -4.99 -12.87 5.83
N CYS A 163 -6.03 -12.53 5.08
CA CYS A 163 -5.98 -12.42 3.62
C CYS A 163 -5.94 -10.95 3.22
N VAL A 164 -5.26 -10.65 2.10
CA VAL A 164 -5.28 -9.32 1.49
C VAL A 164 -5.76 -9.47 0.05
N ASN A 165 -6.85 -8.77 -0.25
CA ASN A 165 -7.50 -8.76 -1.55
C ASN A 165 -7.46 -7.37 -2.16
N LYS A 166 -7.25 -7.33 -3.48
CA LYS A 166 -7.30 -6.10 -4.27
C LYS A 166 -8.29 -6.32 -5.41
N PHE A 167 -9.22 -5.40 -5.58
CA PHE A 167 -10.21 -5.45 -6.64
C PHE A 167 -10.24 -4.16 -7.45
N TYR A 168 -10.66 -4.29 -8.70
CA TYR A 168 -10.88 -3.18 -9.60
C TYR A 168 -12.34 -2.73 -9.52
N ASP A 169 -12.54 -1.53 -8.99
CA ASP A 169 -13.85 -0.93 -8.74
C ASP A 169 -14.25 -0.04 -9.91
N ALA A 170 -14.66 -0.65 -11.01
CA ALA A 170 -15.02 0.03 -12.25
C ALA A 170 -16.24 0.96 -12.09
N ASN A 171 -17.08 0.71 -11.10
CA ASN A 171 -18.27 1.51 -10.82
C ASN A 171 -18.08 2.57 -9.70
N ALA A 172 -16.90 2.55 -9.05
CA ALA A 172 -16.47 3.43 -7.95
C ALA A 172 -17.32 3.34 -6.66
N ASN A 173 -18.06 2.26 -6.42
CA ASN A 173 -18.95 2.14 -5.26
C ASN A 173 -18.23 1.72 -3.96
N GLY A 174 -16.94 1.39 -4.04
CA GLY A 174 -16.12 0.91 -2.92
C GLY A 174 -16.39 -0.54 -2.53
N LEU A 175 -17.02 -1.34 -3.38
CA LEU A 175 -17.38 -2.74 -3.15
C LEU A 175 -16.74 -3.67 -4.18
N ASP A 176 -16.33 -4.86 -3.74
CA ASP A 176 -15.86 -5.91 -4.64
C ASP A 176 -17.05 -6.63 -5.30
N ASP A 177 -17.72 -5.96 -6.23
CA ASP A 177 -18.90 -6.48 -6.94
C ASP A 177 -18.79 -6.46 -8.47
N ASP A 178 -17.67 -5.96 -9.01
CA ASP A 178 -17.40 -5.91 -10.45
C ASP A 178 -16.71 -7.19 -10.98
N GLY A 179 -16.26 -8.09 -10.10
CA GLY A 179 -15.67 -9.38 -10.48
C GLY A 179 -14.30 -9.26 -11.17
N GLN A 180 -13.55 -8.21 -10.86
CA GLN A 180 -12.26 -7.89 -11.48
C GLN A 180 -11.13 -7.87 -10.43
N PRO A 181 -10.59 -9.03 -10.02
CA PRO A 181 -9.49 -9.08 -9.05
C PRO A 181 -8.20 -8.51 -9.64
N ILE A 182 -7.39 -7.88 -8.79
CA ILE A 182 -6.05 -7.37 -9.13
C ILE A 182 -5.01 -8.20 -8.35
N ASN A 183 -4.24 -9.01 -9.08
CA ASN A 183 -3.12 -9.77 -8.51
C ASN A 183 -1.79 -9.04 -8.79
N GLY A 184 -0.81 -9.16 -7.91
CA GLY A 184 0.50 -8.52 -8.00
C GLY A 184 0.57 -7.14 -7.31
N TRP A 185 -0.49 -6.70 -6.60
CA TRP A 185 -0.48 -5.40 -5.94
C TRP A 185 0.28 -5.48 -4.63
N LYS A 186 1.34 -4.67 -4.47
CA LYS A 186 2.14 -4.67 -3.23
C LYS A 186 1.32 -4.17 -2.05
N TYR A 187 1.54 -4.78 -0.89
CA TYR A 187 0.99 -4.33 0.38
C TYR A 187 1.97 -4.63 1.51
N GLN A 188 1.76 -3.95 2.64
CA GLN A 188 2.50 -4.18 3.88
C GLN A 188 1.56 -4.44 5.04
N VAL A 189 1.96 -5.34 5.94
CA VAL A 189 1.25 -5.61 7.20
C VAL A 189 2.20 -5.33 8.36
N PHE A 190 1.71 -4.60 9.37
CA PHE A 190 2.39 -4.34 10.62
C PHE A 190 1.57 -4.89 11.79
N ALA A 191 2.23 -5.43 12.81
CA ALA A 191 1.60 -5.78 14.09
C ALA A 191 2.48 -5.35 15.28
N ASP A 192 1.89 -5.35 16.48
CA ASP A 192 2.52 -4.88 17.73
C ASP A 192 3.76 -5.69 18.14
N ASP A 193 3.96 -6.88 17.56
CA ASP A 193 5.06 -7.80 17.86
C ASP A 193 6.28 -7.65 16.93
N ASN A 194 6.33 -6.56 16.14
CA ASN A 194 7.27 -6.27 15.05
C ASN A 194 7.12 -7.18 13.82
N LEU A 195 6.00 -7.87 13.64
CA LEU A 195 5.71 -8.52 12.36
C LEU A 195 5.68 -7.49 11.23
N ILE A 196 6.44 -7.79 10.17
CA ILE A 196 6.37 -7.09 8.89
C ILE A 196 6.14 -8.14 7.81
N ILE A 197 5.00 -8.04 7.12
CA ILE A 197 4.75 -8.80 5.89
C ILE A 197 4.86 -7.81 4.73
N ASP A 198 5.71 -8.10 3.76
CA ASP A 198 5.80 -7.39 2.48
C ASP A 198 5.55 -8.40 1.36
N ALA A 199 4.41 -8.26 0.69
CA ALA A 199 3.90 -9.25 -0.25
C ALA A 199 3.00 -8.61 -1.31
N GLU A 200 2.46 -9.45 -2.20
CA GLU A 200 1.61 -9.04 -3.32
C GLU A 200 0.25 -9.76 -3.27
N THR A 201 -0.83 -9.07 -3.65
CA THR A 201 -2.17 -9.66 -3.69
C THR A 201 -2.33 -10.68 -4.82
N TYR A 202 -3.29 -11.59 -4.78
CA TYR A 202 -4.01 -12.06 -3.60
C TYR A 202 -3.09 -12.97 -2.77
N HIS A 203 -3.05 -12.74 -1.45
CA HIS A 203 -2.25 -13.57 -0.55
C HIS A 203 -2.93 -13.72 0.80
N CYS A 204 -2.80 -14.91 1.40
CA CYS A 204 -3.21 -15.18 2.76
C CYS A 204 -2.01 -15.67 3.58
N SER A 205 -1.86 -15.11 4.77
CA SER A 205 -0.83 -15.50 5.72
C SER A 205 -1.49 -16.06 6.98
N VAL A 206 -0.92 -17.15 7.50
CA VAL A 206 -1.27 -17.63 8.85
C VAL A 206 -0.55 -16.72 9.84
N VAL A 207 -1.31 -16.14 10.75
CA VAL A 207 -0.83 -15.16 11.73
C VAL A 207 -1.38 -15.47 13.11
N ASP A 208 -0.79 -14.89 14.15
CA ASP A 208 -1.32 -15.06 15.51
C ASP A 208 -2.60 -14.23 15.68
N PRO A 209 -3.53 -14.60 16.59
CA PRO A 209 -4.62 -13.71 16.95
C PRO A 209 -4.08 -12.38 17.48
N GLY A 210 -4.59 -11.26 16.98
CA GLY A 210 -4.01 -9.95 17.26
C GLY A 210 -4.59 -8.84 16.40
N THR A 211 -4.05 -7.64 16.56
CA THR A 211 -4.39 -6.48 15.75
C THR A 211 -3.31 -6.22 14.71
N TYR A 212 -3.75 -5.98 13.49
CA TYR A 212 -2.92 -5.80 12.31
C TYR A 212 -3.27 -4.50 11.60
N HIS A 213 -2.26 -3.78 11.15
CA HIS A 213 -2.36 -2.60 10.30
C HIS A 213 -1.93 -2.99 8.88
N VAL A 214 -2.88 -3.07 7.95
CA VAL A 214 -2.61 -3.42 6.56
C VAL A 214 -2.61 -2.14 5.73
N ILE A 215 -1.56 -1.92 4.95
CA ILE A 215 -1.38 -0.73 4.12
C ILE A 215 -1.16 -1.17 2.68
N GLU A 216 -1.95 -0.64 1.74
CA GLU A 216 -1.72 -0.92 0.32
C GLU A 216 -0.58 -0.09 -0.26
N GLY A 217 0.17 -0.67 -1.18
CA GLY A 217 1.24 0.01 -1.88
C GLY A 217 0.69 1.06 -2.86
N THR A 218 1.46 2.13 -3.07
CA THR A 218 1.20 3.13 -4.11
C THR A 218 1.96 2.77 -5.40
N PRO A 219 1.27 2.61 -6.54
CA PRO A 219 1.91 2.33 -7.82
C PRO A 219 2.65 3.57 -8.35
N VAL A 220 3.58 3.38 -9.29
CA VAL A 220 4.30 4.47 -9.96
C VAL A 220 3.37 5.29 -10.86
N GLU A 221 2.33 4.66 -11.40
CA GLU A 221 1.37 5.27 -12.30
C GLU A 221 0.38 6.16 -11.54
N ASN A 222 0.43 7.47 -11.81
CA ASN A 222 -0.44 8.47 -11.19
C ASN A 222 -1.92 8.42 -11.65
N THR A 223 -2.28 7.44 -12.49
CA THR A 223 -3.65 7.26 -13.00
C THR A 223 -4.54 6.47 -12.06
N TRP A 224 -3.95 5.79 -11.07
CA TRP A 224 -4.70 4.99 -10.10
C TRP A 224 -5.32 5.87 -9.01
N VAL A 225 -6.57 5.57 -8.67
CA VAL A 225 -7.35 6.26 -7.65
C VAL A 225 -7.93 5.22 -6.70
N HIS A 226 -7.79 5.49 -5.41
CA HIS A 226 -8.37 4.68 -4.34
C HIS A 226 -9.88 4.86 -4.29
N THR A 227 -10.62 3.75 -4.19
CA THR A 227 -12.06 3.75 -3.96
C THR A 227 -12.46 3.12 -2.62
N THR A 228 -11.46 2.73 -1.83
CA THR A 228 -11.56 2.36 -0.41
C THR A 228 -10.44 3.07 0.37
N PRO A 229 -10.45 3.06 1.72
CA PRO A 229 -9.30 3.50 2.51
C PRO A 229 -8.01 2.75 2.12
N GLY A 230 -6.88 3.47 2.03
CA GLY A 230 -5.57 2.87 1.70
C GLY A 230 -4.87 2.15 2.87
N HIS A 231 -5.52 2.09 4.02
CA HIS A 231 -5.13 1.23 5.13
C HIS A 231 -6.37 0.65 5.80
N VAL A 232 -6.22 -0.54 6.38
CA VAL A 232 -7.28 -1.24 7.12
C VAL A 232 -6.68 -1.80 8.39
N ASP A 233 -7.33 -1.52 9.51
CA ASP A 233 -7.00 -2.10 10.81
C ASP A 233 -7.91 -3.30 11.06
N LEU A 234 -7.32 -4.47 11.35
CA LEU A 234 -8.04 -5.71 11.58
C LEU A 234 -7.61 -6.33 12.90
N THR A 235 -8.58 -6.67 13.75
CA THR A 235 -8.34 -7.57 14.89
C THR A 235 -8.84 -8.96 14.55
N LEU A 236 -7.96 -9.96 14.59
CA LEU A 236 -8.30 -11.36 14.34
C LEU A 236 -8.34 -12.16 15.65
N ALA A 237 -9.40 -12.92 15.87
CA ALA A 237 -9.51 -13.89 16.94
C ALA A 237 -8.95 -15.27 16.51
N ASN A 238 -8.79 -16.17 17.48
CA ASN A 238 -8.41 -17.56 17.22
C ASN A 238 -9.34 -18.25 16.20
N GLY A 239 -8.76 -18.88 15.19
CA GLY A 239 -9.43 -19.62 14.12
C GLY A 239 -10.13 -18.71 13.10
N GLU A 240 -10.05 -17.39 13.27
CA GLU A 240 -10.73 -16.46 12.40
C GLU A 240 -9.97 -16.26 11.10
N THR A 241 -10.71 -16.11 10.00
CA THR A 241 -10.17 -15.61 8.74
C THR A 241 -10.78 -14.24 8.47
N LYS A 242 -9.94 -13.22 8.29
CA LYS A 242 -10.37 -11.90 7.83
C LYS A 242 -9.62 -11.51 6.57
N THR A 243 -10.31 -10.75 5.73
CA THR A 243 -9.73 -10.17 4.52
C THR A 243 -9.65 -8.66 4.69
N ALA A 244 -8.49 -8.08 4.39
CA ALA A 244 -8.37 -6.66 4.09
C ALA A 244 -8.66 -6.47 2.60
N ASP A 245 -9.73 -5.75 2.29
CA ASP A 245 -10.16 -5.47 0.92
C ASP A 245 -9.77 -4.05 0.52
N PHE A 246 -9.07 -3.93 -0.61
CA PHE A 246 -8.68 -2.65 -1.19
C PHE A 246 -9.24 -2.49 -2.60
N GLY A 247 -10.12 -1.51 -2.82
CA GLY A 247 -10.67 -1.16 -4.14
C GLY A 247 -9.90 0.00 -4.76
N ASN A 248 -9.45 -0.17 -6.01
CA ASN A 248 -8.93 0.92 -6.83
C ASN A 248 -9.57 0.91 -8.22
N LEU A 249 -9.51 2.05 -8.88
CA LEU A 249 -9.73 2.16 -10.32
C LEU A 249 -8.62 2.96 -10.98
N CYS A 250 -8.61 3.02 -12.30
CA CYS A 250 -7.69 3.89 -13.02
C CYS A 250 -8.41 4.80 -14.00
N LEU A 251 -7.83 5.99 -14.19
CA LEU A 251 -8.34 7.02 -15.08
C LEU A 251 -7.60 7.01 -16.42
N GLY A 252 -8.30 7.43 -17.46
CA GLY A 252 -7.75 7.54 -18.80
C GLY A 252 -8.71 8.20 -19.78
N ALA A 253 -8.59 7.80 -21.04
CA ALA A 253 -9.39 8.30 -22.14
C ALA A 253 -10.82 7.74 -22.14
N GLY A 254 -11.79 8.56 -22.53
CA GLY A 254 -13.20 8.20 -22.75
C GLY A 254 -13.81 8.78 -24.04
N GLY A 255 -13.00 9.39 -24.90
CA GLY A 255 -13.37 9.93 -26.21
C GLY A 255 -13.68 11.44 -26.25
N GLY A 256 -13.37 12.17 -25.19
CA GLY A 256 -13.64 13.62 -25.11
C GLY A 256 -12.93 14.43 -26.19
N LEU A 257 -13.64 15.43 -26.74
CA LEU A 257 -13.09 16.43 -27.66
C LEU A 257 -13.21 17.83 -27.05
N THR A 258 -12.16 18.62 -27.25
CA THR A 258 -11.99 19.93 -26.60
C THR A 258 -12.84 21.02 -27.23
N LEU A 259 -12.92 22.18 -26.57
CA LEU A 259 -13.49 23.42 -27.12
C LEU A 259 -12.85 23.79 -28.47
N GLY A 260 -11.56 23.52 -28.63
CA GLY A 260 -10.82 23.76 -29.87
C GLY A 260 -11.27 22.84 -31.01
N PHE A 261 -11.72 21.62 -30.72
CA PHE A 261 -12.34 20.76 -31.72
C PHE A 261 -13.70 21.32 -32.16
N TRP A 262 -14.59 21.56 -31.20
CA TRP A 262 -15.97 21.99 -31.47
C TRP A 262 -16.04 23.36 -32.14
N SER A 263 -15.13 24.28 -31.81
CA SER A 263 -15.05 25.58 -32.48
C SER A 263 -14.49 25.52 -33.91
N ASN A 264 -13.75 24.48 -34.31
CA ASN A 264 -13.08 24.46 -35.61
C ASN A 264 -13.96 23.91 -36.75
N LYS A 265 -13.46 23.97 -38.00
CA LYS A 265 -14.19 23.52 -39.19
C LYS A 265 -14.67 22.06 -39.14
N ASN A 266 -13.95 21.18 -38.45
CA ASN A 266 -14.28 19.76 -38.33
C ASN A 266 -15.41 19.57 -37.30
N GLY A 267 -15.35 20.24 -36.15
CA GLY A 267 -16.43 20.23 -35.16
C GLY A 267 -17.71 20.86 -35.72
N GLN A 268 -17.59 22.04 -36.31
CA GLN A 268 -18.71 22.73 -36.97
C GLN A 268 -19.34 21.91 -38.09
N ALA A 269 -18.60 21.02 -38.76
CA ALA A 269 -19.19 20.14 -39.78
C ALA A 269 -20.20 19.14 -39.19
N LEU A 270 -20.06 18.79 -37.91
CA LEU A 270 -20.95 17.86 -37.20
C LEU A 270 -22.17 18.56 -36.60
N GLU A 271 -22.03 19.82 -36.19
CA GLU A 271 -23.09 20.59 -35.54
C GLU A 271 -24.37 20.71 -36.37
N THR A 272 -25.50 20.47 -35.72
CA THR A 272 -26.86 20.45 -36.27
C THR A 272 -27.77 21.49 -35.64
N ALA A 273 -28.92 21.76 -36.25
CA ALA A 273 -29.92 22.67 -35.67
C ALA A 273 -30.44 22.16 -34.30
N ASN A 274 -30.56 20.84 -34.14
CA ASN A 274 -31.02 20.22 -32.89
C ASN A 274 -30.02 20.45 -31.75
N ASP A 275 -28.71 20.42 -32.05
CA ASP A 275 -27.68 20.73 -31.05
C ASP A 275 -27.87 22.13 -30.48
N PHE A 276 -28.14 23.13 -31.32
CA PHE A 276 -28.35 24.50 -30.88
C PHE A 276 -29.64 24.70 -30.07
N THR A 277 -30.70 23.96 -30.39
CA THR A 277 -31.92 23.92 -29.55
C THR A 277 -31.58 23.42 -28.16
N ASN A 278 -30.81 22.33 -28.04
CA ASN A 278 -30.46 21.76 -26.75
C ASN A 278 -29.43 22.62 -25.99
N LEU A 279 -28.41 23.15 -26.66
CA LEU A 279 -27.45 24.09 -26.07
C LEU A 279 -28.15 25.32 -25.46
N THR A 280 -29.19 25.83 -26.13
CA THR A 280 -30.01 26.95 -25.62
C THR A 280 -30.74 26.58 -24.33
N ASN A 281 -31.05 25.30 -24.10
CA ASN A 281 -31.72 24.83 -22.90
C ASN A 281 -30.77 24.55 -21.71
N LEU A 282 -29.44 24.63 -21.90
CA LEU A 282 -28.44 24.34 -20.86
C LEU A 282 -28.11 25.53 -19.94
N CYS A 283 -28.94 26.58 -19.93
CA CYS A 283 -28.71 27.80 -19.15
C CYS A 283 -27.31 28.42 -19.34
N LEU A 284 -26.72 28.31 -20.54
CA LEU A 284 -25.37 28.80 -20.81
C LEU A 284 -25.28 30.31 -20.57
N ARG A 285 -24.14 30.77 -20.04
CA ARG A 285 -23.93 32.15 -19.58
C ARG A 285 -22.81 32.84 -20.33
N THR A 286 -23.08 34.09 -20.70
CA THR A 286 -22.09 35.03 -21.22
C THR A 286 -21.20 35.58 -20.10
N ALA A 287 -20.16 36.33 -20.45
CA ALA A 287 -19.26 36.97 -19.47
C ALA A 287 -19.99 37.93 -18.50
N THR A 288 -21.13 38.50 -18.91
CA THR A 288 -21.96 39.39 -18.08
C THR A 288 -23.00 38.65 -17.24
N GLY A 289 -23.13 37.34 -17.40
CA GLY A 289 -24.16 36.51 -16.78
C GLY A 289 -25.50 36.47 -17.52
N ALA A 290 -25.64 37.19 -18.64
CA ALA A 290 -26.81 37.04 -19.52
C ALA A 290 -26.83 35.65 -20.18
N ASP A 291 -28.02 35.20 -20.59
CA ASP A 291 -28.22 33.94 -21.32
C ASP A 291 -27.44 33.94 -22.65
N GLN A 292 -26.78 32.82 -22.96
CA GLN A 292 -26.18 32.53 -24.26
C GLN A 292 -27.12 31.61 -25.05
N ASN A 293 -28.06 32.22 -25.77
CA ASN A 293 -29.06 31.50 -26.57
C ASN A 293 -28.66 31.45 -28.06
N PHE A 294 -28.91 30.31 -28.72
CA PHE A 294 -28.57 30.07 -30.12
C PHE A 294 -29.85 29.98 -30.97
N THR A 295 -30.51 31.11 -31.21
CA THR A 295 -31.82 31.19 -31.88
C THR A 295 -31.75 31.61 -33.36
N GLY A 296 -30.55 31.75 -33.92
CA GLY A 296 -30.34 32.15 -35.30
C GLY A 296 -30.48 30.99 -36.30
N THR A 297 -30.12 31.27 -37.55
CA THR A 297 -29.92 30.22 -38.57
C THR A 297 -28.75 29.31 -38.16
N LEU A 298 -28.70 28.09 -38.73
CA LEU A 298 -27.60 27.16 -38.45
C LEU A 298 -26.22 27.81 -38.63
N ALA A 299 -25.98 28.52 -39.72
CA ALA A 299 -24.70 29.19 -39.98
C ALA A 299 -24.36 30.30 -38.96
N GLN A 300 -25.37 31.08 -38.54
CA GLN A 300 -25.20 32.09 -37.50
C GLN A 300 -24.88 31.45 -36.14
N ASN A 301 -25.57 30.37 -35.79
CA ASN A 301 -25.36 29.66 -34.55
C ASN A 301 -23.98 29.00 -34.47
N LYS A 302 -23.48 28.39 -35.57
CA LYS A 302 -22.11 27.87 -35.66
C LYS A 302 -21.06 28.95 -35.41
N THR A 303 -21.26 30.12 -36.04
CA THR A 303 -20.39 31.29 -35.84
C THR A 303 -20.43 31.81 -34.41
N ALA A 304 -21.63 31.88 -33.82
CA ALA A 304 -21.83 32.31 -32.45
C ALA A 304 -21.21 31.34 -31.43
N LEU A 305 -21.36 30.03 -31.63
CA LEU A 305 -20.77 29.01 -30.77
C LEU A 305 -19.24 29.01 -30.87
N ASN A 306 -18.68 29.09 -32.07
CA ASN A 306 -17.23 29.27 -32.24
C ASN A 306 -16.72 30.47 -31.43
N SER A 307 -17.35 31.62 -31.59
CA SER A 307 -16.96 32.84 -30.86
C SER A 307 -17.13 32.67 -29.35
N PHE A 308 -18.21 32.03 -28.92
CA PHE A 308 -18.49 31.79 -27.52
C PHE A 308 -17.43 30.90 -26.85
N LEU A 309 -17.15 29.73 -27.45
CA LEU A 309 -16.18 28.77 -26.91
C LEU A 309 -14.76 29.36 -26.83
N LEU A 310 -14.34 30.16 -27.82
CA LEU A 310 -13.00 30.71 -27.88
C LEU A 310 -12.78 31.94 -26.99
N ASN A 311 -13.84 32.67 -26.63
CA ASN A 311 -13.74 33.88 -25.82
C ASN A 311 -14.15 33.69 -24.35
N ALA A 312 -14.65 32.51 -23.98
CA ALA A 312 -15.05 32.22 -22.61
C ALA A 312 -13.86 32.30 -21.65
N ASN A 313 -14.10 32.83 -20.46
CA ASN A 313 -13.07 32.99 -19.43
C ASN A 313 -13.65 32.86 -18.01
N ALA A 314 -12.76 32.70 -17.03
CA ALA A 314 -13.13 32.46 -15.63
C ALA A 314 -13.34 33.75 -14.80
N THR A 315 -13.38 34.94 -15.41
CA THR A 315 -13.74 36.18 -14.68
C THR A 315 -15.15 36.06 -14.11
N ASN A 316 -16.08 35.55 -14.92
CA ASN A 316 -17.32 34.94 -14.44
C ASN A 316 -17.16 33.42 -14.55
N MET A 317 -17.07 32.68 -13.44
CA MET A 317 -16.87 31.23 -13.50
C MET A 317 -18.00 30.53 -14.27
N ALA A 318 -19.23 31.06 -14.19
CA ALA A 318 -20.37 30.56 -14.94
C ALA A 318 -20.14 30.62 -16.46
N ASN A 319 -19.39 31.61 -16.95
CA ASN A 319 -19.06 31.71 -18.37
C ASN A 319 -18.07 30.62 -18.83
N MET A 320 -17.01 30.37 -18.05
CA MET A 320 -16.07 29.29 -18.36
C MET A 320 -16.73 27.90 -18.22
N LEU A 321 -17.53 27.70 -17.17
CA LEU A 321 -18.31 26.48 -16.97
C LEU A 321 -19.24 26.23 -18.16
N SER A 322 -19.91 27.28 -18.66
CA SER A 322 -20.80 27.18 -19.82
C SER A 322 -20.07 26.71 -21.09
N ALA A 323 -18.86 27.19 -21.35
CA ALA A 323 -18.09 26.74 -22.52
C ALA A 323 -17.67 25.27 -22.41
N GLN A 324 -17.26 24.83 -21.21
CA GLN A 324 -16.92 23.43 -20.96
C GLN A 324 -18.14 22.50 -21.04
N LEU A 325 -19.29 22.95 -20.51
CA LEU A 325 -20.56 22.25 -20.59
C LEU A 325 -21.02 22.08 -22.05
N ALA A 326 -20.95 23.15 -22.85
CA ALA A 326 -21.33 23.11 -24.26
C ALA A 326 -20.50 22.09 -25.05
N ALA A 327 -19.18 22.05 -24.83
CA ALA A 327 -18.30 21.08 -25.48
C ALA A 327 -18.62 19.63 -25.06
N MET A 328 -18.85 19.38 -23.77
CA MET A 328 -19.20 18.03 -23.30
C MET A 328 -20.57 17.58 -23.79
N TYR A 329 -21.55 18.48 -23.82
CA TYR A 329 -22.85 18.19 -24.41
C TYR A 329 -22.70 17.72 -25.87
N LEU A 330 -21.89 18.42 -26.67
CA LEU A 330 -21.63 18.02 -28.06
C LEU A 330 -20.88 16.69 -28.16
N ASN A 331 -19.95 16.42 -27.24
CA ASN A 331 -19.30 15.11 -27.15
C ASN A 331 -20.31 13.98 -26.97
N VAL A 332 -21.31 14.15 -26.11
CA VAL A 332 -22.38 13.16 -25.91
C VAL A 332 -23.32 13.10 -27.11
N ALA A 333 -23.81 14.26 -27.59
CA ALA A 333 -24.77 14.34 -28.70
C ALA A 333 -24.23 13.71 -29.99
N HIS A 334 -22.91 13.73 -30.19
CA HIS A 334 -22.23 13.18 -31.35
C HIS A 334 -21.51 11.85 -31.08
N ASN A 335 -21.92 11.13 -30.04
CA ASN A 335 -21.44 9.79 -29.67
C ASN A 335 -19.91 9.69 -29.54
N LYS A 336 -19.26 10.77 -29.10
CA LYS A 336 -17.82 10.79 -28.77
C LYS A 336 -17.57 10.31 -27.36
N VAL A 337 -18.50 10.62 -26.46
CA VAL A 337 -18.48 10.22 -25.05
C VAL A 337 -19.82 9.59 -24.70
N SER A 338 -19.81 8.49 -23.95
CA SER A 338 -21.05 7.93 -23.40
C SER A 338 -21.56 8.79 -22.25
N GLY A 339 -22.86 9.08 -22.23
CA GLY A 339 -23.50 9.78 -21.10
C GLY A 339 -23.44 8.98 -19.79
N THR A 340 -23.25 7.66 -19.86
CA THR A 340 -23.08 6.80 -18.67
C THR A 340 -21.61 6.64 -18.27
N ALA A 341 -20.66 7.23 -19.00
CA ALA A 341 -19.26 7.16 -18.63
C ALA A 341 -19.06 7.85 -17.28
N LEU A 342 -18.31 7.20 -16.40
CA LEU A 342 -17.98 7.70 -15.08
C LEU A 342 -16.67 8.49 -15.13
N VAL A 343 -16.65 9.67 -14.50
CA VAL A 343 -15.47 10.54 -14.44
C VAL A 343 -15.15 10.95 -13.01
N HIS A 344 -13.86 11.17 -12.75
CA HIS A 344 -13.39 11.73 -11.50
C HIS A 344 -13.48 13.27 -11.52
N THR A 345 -14.04 13.84 -10.47
CA THR A 345 -14.33 15.29 -10.33
C THR A 345 -13.37 16.01 -9.38
N GLY A 346 -12.77 15.29 -8.43
CA GLY A 346 -11.97 15.88 -7.35
C GLY A 346 -12.79 16.60 -6.27
N GLY A 347 -14.08 16.29 -6.13
CA GLY A 347 -14.88 16.68 -4.94
C GLY A 347 -16.28 17.27 -5.19
N CYS A 348 -16.82 17.18 -6.40
CA CYS A 348 -18.20 17.60 -6.72
C CYS A 348 -18.99 16.51 -7.42
N GLY A 349 -18.65 15.25 -7.13
CA GLY A 349 -19.39 14.10 -7.62
C GLY A 349 -20.64 13.81 -6.79
N ASN A 350 -21.34 12.76 -7.21
CA ASN A 350 -22.56 12.25 -6.56
C ASN A 350 -22.47 10.75 -6.25
N THR A 351 -21.37 10.10 -6.62
CA THR A 351 -21.03 8.71 -6.35
C THR A 351 -19.53 8.62 -6.04
N GLY A 352 -19.03 7.43 -5.73
CA GLY A 352 -17.71 7.29 -5.13
C GLY A 352 -17.80 7.11 -3.63
N PHE A 353 -16.86 6.36 -3.07
CA PHE A 353 -16.68 6.25 -1.61
C PHE A 353 -16.59 7.61 -0.91
N ASP A 354 -16.01 8.62 -1.56
CA ASP A 354 -15.83 9.98 -1.06
C ASP A 354 -16.68 11.04 -1.79
N GLY A 355 -17.56 10.61 -2.69
CA GLY A 355 -18.32 11.53 -3.55
C GLY A 355 -17.49 12.19 -4.66
N SER A 356 -16.32 11.66 -5.03
CA SER A 356 -15.46 12.25 -6.06
C SER A 356 -15.82 11.84 -7.50
N PHE A 357 -16.80 10.97 -7.73
CA PHE A 357 -17.16 10.47 -9.05
C PHE A 357 -18.57 10.90 -9.49
N ILE A 358 -18.78 11.00 -10.80
CA ILE A 358 -20.07 11.37 -11.39
C ILE A 358 -20.19 10.83 -12.82
N THR A 359 -21.41 10.52 -13.26
CA THR A 359 -21.65 10.20 -14.67
C THR A 359 -21.62 11.47 -15.52
N ILE A 360 -21.27 11.37 -16.79
CA ILE A 360 -21.29 12.52 -17.71
C ILE A 360 -22.70 13.15 -17.80
N THR A 361 -23.75 12.33 -17.82
CA THR A 361 -25.15 12.81 -17.82
C THR A 361 -25.46 13.65 -16.58
N ASP A 362 -25.11 13.15 -15.40
CA ASP A 362 -25.35 13.87 -14.14
C ASP A 362 -24.49 15.13 -14.04
N LEU A 363 -23.25 15.09 -14.53
CA LEU A 363 -22.36 16.26 -14.56
C LEU A 363 -22.91 17.38 -15.46
N ILE A 364 -23.44 17.03 -16.64
CA ILE A 364 -24.13 17.97 -17.54
C ILE A 364 -25.34 18.58 -16.82
N GLY A 365 -26.14 17.74 -16.13
CA GLY A 365 -27.32 18.18 -15.39
C GLY A 365 -26.98 19.10 -14.22
N ALA A 366 -25.97 18.75 -13.43
CA ALA A 366 -25.48 19.55 -12.30
C ALA A 366 -24.95 20.91 -12.77
N ALA A 367 -24.13 20.93 -13.83
CA ALA A 367 -23.61 22.17 -14.41
C ALA A 367 -24.73 23.05 -14.97
N SER A 368 -25.67 22.49 -15.73
CA SER A 368 -26.81 23.26 -16.27
C SER A 368 -27.64 23.86 -15.14
N THR A 369 -27.97 23.08 -14.11
CA THR A 369 -28.76 23.55 -12.95
C THR A 369 -28.04 24.68 -12.21
N GLU A 370 -26.75 24.49 -11.95
CA GLU A 370 -25.92 25.48 -11.27
C GLU A 370 -25.81 26.80 -12.07
N LEU A 371 -25.70 26.71 -13.40
CA LEU A 371 -25.73 27.88 -14.27
C LEU A 371 -27.10 28.58 -14.29
N CYS A 372 -28.20 27.84 -14.18
CA CYS A 372 -29.54 28.42 -14.06
C CYS A 372 -29.66 29.27 -12.77
N LEU A 373 -29.18 28.74 -11.65
CA LEU A 373 -29.28 29.36 -10.33
C LEU A 373 -28.28 30.51 -10.12
N HIS A 374 -27.05 30.35 -10.59
CA HIS A 374 -25.94 31.24 -10.28
C HIS A 374 -25.24 31.73 -11.56
N PRO A 375 -25.89 32.66 -12.32
CA PRO A 375 -25.42 33.12 -13.62
C PRO A 375 -24.18 34.02 -13.59
N LEU A 376 -23.88 34.64 -12.44
CA LEU A 376 -22.82 35.63 -12.27
C LEU A 376 -21.95 35.30 -11.05
N THR A 377 -20.92 34.49 -11.29
CA THR A 377 -20.05 33.91 -10.26
C THR A 377 -18.63 34.46 -10.38
N LYS A 378 -18.45 35.71 -9.92
CA LYS A 378 -17.15 36.41 -9.89
C LYS A 378 -16.34 36.01 -8.63
N SER A 379 -15.11 36.53 -8.53
CA SER A 379 -14.28 36.39 -7.33
C SER A 379 -15.05 36.83 -6.07
N GLY A 380 -14.93 36.06 -4.98
CA GLY A 380 -15.64 36.28 -3.72
C GLY A 380 -17.07 35.69 -3.66
N SER A 381 -17.61 35.16 -4.77
CA SER A 381 -18.89 34.44 -4.74
C SER A 381 -18.76 33.13 -3.95
N PRO A 382 -19.71 32.80 -3.05
CA PRO A 382 -19.70 31.53 -2.31
C PRO A 382 -19.88 30.32 -3.25
N PHE A 383 -20.47 30.52 -4.43
CA PHE A 383 -20.72 29.45 -5.42
C PHE A 383 -19.53 29.17 -6.34
N ARG A 384 -18.47 29.99 -6.26
CA ARG A 384 -17.35 29.90 -7.19
C ARG A 384 -16.61 28.57 -7.10
N ALA A 385 -16.36 28.08 -5.88
CA ALA A 385 -15.63 26.83 -5.67
C ALA A 385 -16.38 25.63 -6.31
N TYR A 386 -17.69 25.58 -6.15
CA TYR A 386 -18.50 24.52 -6.74
C TYR A 386 -18.52 24.59 -8.27
N GLN A 387 -18.74 25.79 -8.85
CA GLN A 387 -18.66 25.96 -10.31
C GLN A 387 -17.27 25.66 -10.88
N GLU A 388 -16.21 25.97 -10.13
CA GLU A 388 -14.84 25.66 -10.52
C GLU A 388 -14.58 24.15 -10.54
N CYS A 389 -15.10 23.42 -9.56
CA CYS A 389 -15.03 21.96 -9.57
C CYS A 389 -15.75 21.36 -10.78
N LEU A 390 -17.01 21.74 -11.03
CA LEU A 390 -17.76 21.28 -12.21
C LEU A 390 -17.03 21.63 -13.51
N LYS A 391 -16.48 22.86 -13.59
CA LYS A 391 -15.71 23.33 -14.74
C LYS A 391 -14.47 22.48 -14.95
N ASN A 392 -13.73 22.14 -13.89
CA ASN A 392 -12.52 21.34 -13.98
C ASN A 392 -12.82 19.87 -14.33
N ALA A 393 -13.89 19.30 -13.79
CA ALA A 393 -14.34 17.96 -14.15
C ALA A 393 -14.70 17.86 -15.65
N LEU A 394 -15.47 18.83 -16.17
CA LEU A 394 -15.82 18.92 -17.59
C LEU A 394 -14.60 19.20 -18.47
N ASP A 395 -13.69 20.09 -18.04
CA ASP A 395 -12.45 20.40 -18.75
C ASP A 395 -11.56 19.17 -18.88
N ASN A 396 -11.33 18.44 -17.79
CA ASN A 396 -10.57 17.19 -17.82
C ASN A 396 -11.22 16.14 -18.72
N ALA A 397 -12.55 16.05 -18.70
CA ALA A 397 -13.28 15.11 -19.54
C ALA A 397 -13.24 15.52 -21.03
N ASN A 398 -13.35 16.81 -21.34
CA ASN A 398 -13.17 17.33 -22.70
C ASN A 398 -11.73 17.17 -23.20
N ASN A 399 -10.74 17.22 -22.30
CA ASN A 399 -9.33 16.91 -22.58
C ASN A 399 -9.00 15.42 -22.55
N ASN A 400 -9.99 14.56 -22.31
CA ASN A 400 -9.89 13.12 -22.45
C ASN A 400 -8.97 12.42 -21.43
N ILE A 401 -8.99 12.84 -20.16
CA ILE A 401 -8.02 12.36 -19.15
C ILE A 401 -8.59 11.81 -17.84
N ASN A 402 -9.87 12.03 -17.49
CA ASN A 402 -10.42 11.67 -16.17
C ASN A 402 -11.52 10.61 -16.21
N PHE A 403 -11.59 9.80 -17.27
CA PHE A 403 -12.59 8.75 -17.40
C PHE A 403 -12.15 7.47 -16.71
N VAL A 404 -13.03 6.88 -15.90
CA VAL A 404 -12.82 5.55 -15.34
C VAL A 404 -12.69 4.54 -16.48
N GLN A 405 -11.63 3.74 -16.44
CA GLN A 405 -11.42 2.69 -17.44
C GLN A 405 -12.29 1.47 -17.14
N PRO A 406 -12.68 0.68 -18.15
CA PRO A 406 -13.54 -0.48 -17.92
C PRO A 406 -12.80 -1.68 -17.29
N THR A 407 -11.47 -1.69 -17.36
CA THR A 407 -10.61 -2.77 -16.90
C THR A 407 -9.36 -2.22 -16.21
N PRO A 408 -8.70 -3.01 -15.34
CA PRO A 408 -7.43 -2.65 -14.73
C PRO A 408 -6.41 -2.11 -15.73
N CYS A 409 -5.79 -0.98 -15.37
CA CYS A 409 -4.65 -0.44 -16.10
C CYS A 409 -3.38 -1.25 -15.78
N THR A 410 -2.30 -0.98 -16.49
CA THR A 410 -0.99 -1.46 -16.07
C THR A 410 -0.56 -0.74 -14.78
N PHE A 411 0.16 -1.45 -13.92
CA PHE A 411 0.76 -0.88 -12.71
C PHE A 411 2.16 -1.45 -12.48
N THR A 412 2.99 -0.66 -11.83
CA THR A 412 4.34 -1.04 -11.39
C THR A 412 4.64 -0.44 -10.02
N PHE A 413 5.58 -1.04 -9.30
CA PHE A 413 6.07 -0.52 -8.01
C PHE A 413 7.55 -0.20 -8.11
N PRO A 414 8.04 0.79 -7.33
CA PRO A 414 9.47 1.09 -7.26
C PRO A 414 10.29 -0.17 -6.93
N THR A 415 11.37 -0.37 -7.67
CA THR A 415 12.41 -1.34 -7.32
C THR A 415 13.35 -0.66 -6.33
N ASN A 416 13.53 -1.26 -5.16
CA ASN A 416 14.48 -0.80 -4.15
C ASN A 416 15.93 -0.83 -4.67
#